data_AF-A0A938M546-F1
#
_entry.id   AF-A0A938M546-F1
#
_cell.length_a   1.000
_cell.length_b   1.000
_cell.length_c   1.000
_cell.angle_alpha   90.00
_cell.angle_beta   90.00
_cell.angle_gamma   90.00
#
_symmetry.space_group_name_H-M   'P 1'
#
loop_
_entity.id
_entity.type
_entity.pdbx_description
1 polymer ?
#
loop_
_entity_poly.entity_id
_entity_poly.type
_entity_poly.pdbx_seq_one_letter_code
_entity_poly.pdbx_strand_id
1 'polypeptide(L)'
;MAELAHVIERTEREIFGLQDGQNKEFRHNYPAARARVAAEVKTAWEQVKSLSAPIDILINDPTTDAALMHFQAQAVDGYDLFLLEATMRAGVAQVITDDGDYSAVSGIRVFTSNYAVVTAAAAQGKLLRR
;
A
#
# COMPACT_ATOMS: atom_id res chain seq x y z
N MET A 1 -0.30 6.04 1.34
CA MET A 1 -1.49 6.84 1.73
C MET A 1 -2.57 6.92 0.65
N ALA A 2 -2.21 6.82 -0.65
CA ALA A 2 -3.17 6.81 -1.75
C ALA A 2 -4.12 5.60 -1.70
N GLU A 3 -3.60 4.39 -1.51
CA GLU A 3 -4.42 3.16 -1.41
C GLU A 3 -5.44 3.20 -0.27
N LEU A 4 -5.02 3.62 0.93
CA LEU A 4 -5.94 3.77 2.07
C LEU A 4 -7.07 4.76 1.74
N ALA A 5 -6.75 5.88 1.09
CA ALA A 5 -7.77 6.84 0.66
C ALA A 5 -8.69 6.28 -0.42
N HIS A 6 -8.17 5.46 -1.33
CA HIS A 6 -8.94 4.77 -2.35
C HIS A 6 -9.92 3.77 -1.72
N VAL A 7 -9.47 2.95 -0.77
CA VAL A 7 -10.31 1.99 -0.05
C VAL A 7 -11.41 2.70 0.75
N ILE A 8 -11.07 3.76 1.50
CA ILE A 8 -12.06 4.55 2.25
C ILE A 8 -13.09 5.17 1.30
N GLU A 9 -12.65 5.75 0.18
CA GLU A 9 -13.57 6.34 -0.80
C GLU A 9 -14.50 5.28 -1.40
N ARG A 10 -13.98 4.11 -1.76
CA ARG A 10 -14.79 2.99 -2.25
C ARG A 10 -15.86 2.61 -1.23
N THR A 11 -15.48 2.40 0.03
CA THR A 11 -16.40 2.04 1.11
C THR A 11 -17.48 3.10 1.34
N GLU A 12 -17.10 4.37 1.44
CA GLU A 12 -18.07 5.47 1.64
C GLU A 12 -19.05 5.60 0.47
N ARG A 13 -18.59 5.35 -0.75
CA ARG A 13 -19.43 5.34 -1.94
C ARG A 13 -20.42 4.18 -1.95
N GLU A 14 -19.98 2.99 -1.53
CA GLU A 14 -20.85 1.82 -1.36
C GLU A 14 -21.91 2.08 -0.28
N ILE A 15 -21.52 2.68 0.85
CA ILE A 15 -22.46 3.11 1.91
C ILE A 15 -23.47 4.12 1.38
N PHE A 16 -23.03 5.04 0.50
CA PHE A 16 -23.91 6.00 -0.15
C PHE A 16 -24.88 5.37 -1.17
N GLY A 17 -24.62 4.12 -1.59
CA GLY A 17 -25.48 3.34 -2.49
C GLY A 17 -25.14 3.48 -3.97
N LEU A 18 -23.94 3.97 -4.32
CA LEU A 18 -23.48 4.00 -5.71
C LEU A 18 -22.70 2.73 -6.07
N GLN A 19 -22.85 2.31 -7.32
CA GLN A 19 -22.21 1.11 -7.85
C GLN A 19 -20.77 1.34 -8.28
N ASP A 20 -20.04 0.25 -8.52
CA ASP A 20 -18.69 0.31 -9.01
C ASP A 20 -18.55 1.11 -10.34
N GLY A 21 -17.47 1.88 -10.48
CA GLY A 21 -17.25 2.76 -11.65
C GLY A 21 -17.87 4.18 -11.56
N GLN A 22 -18.78 4.45 -10.62
CA GLN A 22 -19.38 5.79 -10.43
C GLN A 22 -18.51 6.78 -9.62
N ASN A 23 -17.18 6.58 -9.59
CA ASN A 23 -16.27 7.39 -8.76
C ASN A 23 -16.30 8.88 -9.11
N LYS A 24 -16.37 9.22 -10.40
CA LYS A 24 -16.39 10.63 -10.84
C LYS A 24 -17.70 11.32 -10.42
N GLU A 25 -18.82 10.62 -10.56
CA GLU A 25 -20.13 11.10 -10.14
C GLU A 25 -20.14 11.34 -8.61
N PHE A 26 -19.66 10.35 -7.85
CA PHE A 26 -19.54 10.45 -6.40
C PHE A 26 -18.73 11.67 -5.96
N ARG A 27 -17.57 11.90 -6.61
CA ARG A 27 -16.67 13.02 -6.29
C ARG A 27 -17.22 14.38 -6.65
N HIS A 28 -17.90 14.50 -7.81
CA HIS A 28 -18.27 15.81 -8.37
C HIS A 28 -19.67 16.28 -7.94
N ASN A 29 -20.60 15.35 -7.71
CA ASN A 29 -22.01 15.69 -7.53
C ASN A 29 -22.50 15.59 -6.08
N TYR A 30 -21.72 14.99 -5.18
CA TYR A 30 -22.11 14.76 -3.78
C TYR A 30 -21.10 15.36 -2.79
N PRO A 31 -21.03 16.70 -2.68
CA PRO A 31 -20.01 17.39 -1.88
C PRO A 31 -20.06 17.03 -0.39
N ALA A 32 -21.26 16.80 0.17
CA ALA A 32 -21.40 16.39 1.57
C ALA A 32 -20.83 14.98 1.81
N ALA A 33 -21.07 14.03 0.90
CA ALA A 33 -20.48 12.70 0.99
C ALA A 33 -18.95 12.76 0.78
N ARG A 34 -18.48 13.59 -0.15
CA ARG A 34 -17.04 13.79 -0.38
C ARG A 34 -16.32 14.39 0.83
N ALA A 35 -16.98 15.28 1.57
CA ALA A 35 -16.46 15.84 2.81
C ALA A 35 -16.31 14.77 3.91
N ARG A 36 -17.23 13.80 4.00
CA ARG A 36 -17.09 12.65 4.90
C ARG A 36 -15.87 11.80 4.54
N VAL A 37 -15.70 11.45 3.27
CA VAL A 37 -14.49 10.74 2.79
C VAL A 37 -13.22 11.47 3.23
N ALA A 38 -13.16 12.80 3.05
CA ALA A 38 -12.00 13.57 3.45
C ALA A 38 -11.75 13.55 4.96
N ALA A 39 -12.81 13.57 5.78
CA ALA A 39 -12.71 13.47 7.23
C ALA A 39 -12.18 12.09 7.67
N GLU A 40 -12.70 11.01 7.09
CA GLU A 40 -12.24 9.65 7.39
C GLU A 40 -10.78 9.43 6.98
N VAL A 41 -10.41 9.88 5.77
CA VAL A 41 -9.01 9.82 5.31
C VAL A 41 -8.09 10.59 6.23
N LYS A 42 -8.49 11.80 6.67
CA LYS A 42 -7.71 12.61 7.60
C LYS A 42 -7.49 11.86 8.92
N THR A 43 -8.56 11.34 9.52
CA THR A 43 -8.49 10.59 10.79
C THR A 43 -7.55 9.39 10.66
N ALA A 44 -7.69 8.60 9.59
CA ALA A 44 -6.86 7.43 9.38
C ALA A 44 -5.37 7.80 9.17
N TRP A 45 -5.09 8.89 8.43
CA TRP A 45 -3.72 9.37 8.26
C TRP A 45 -3.11 9.92 9.56
N GLU A 46 -3.88 10.61 10.39
CA GLU A 46 -3.41 11.09 11.70
C GLU A 46 -3.03 9.93 12.62
N GLN A 47 -3.78 8.82 12.59
CA GLN A 47 -3.43 7.60 13.31
C GLN A 47 -2.14 6.95 12.78
N VAL A 48 -1.97 6.86 11.47
CA VAL A 48 -0.71 6.33 10.89
C VAL A 48 0.48 7.21 11.31
N LYS A 49 0.32 8.54 11.25
CA LYS A 49 1.37 9.50 11.64
C LYS A 49 1.70 9.48 13.13
N SER A 50 0.77 9.12 14.00
CA SER A 50 1.05 9.00 15.44
C SER A 50 1.83 7.75 15.80
N LEU A 51 1.80 6.72 14.94
CA LEU A 51 2.46 5.42 15.14
C LEU A 51 3.74 5.23 14.32
N SER A 52 3.97 6.06 13.30
CA SER A 52 5.07 5.87 12.35
C SER A 52 5.67 7.18 11.87
N ALA A 53 6.94 7.12 11.47
CA ALA A 53 7.60 8.20 10.76
C ALA A 53 7.52 7.93 9.24
N PRO A 54 7.15 8.93 8.42
CA PRO A 54 7.18 8.78 6.96
C PRO A 54 8.62 8.63 6.47
N ILE A 55 8.79 7.87 5.37
CA ILE A 55 10.03 7.82 4.61
C ILE A 55 9.84 8.71 3.39
N ASP A 56 10.71 9.69 3.23
CA ASP A 56 10.69 10.58 2.07
C ASP A 56 11.29 9.87 0.85
N ILE A 57 10.62 10.03 -0.30
CA ILE A 57 11.14 9.61 -1.59
C ILE A 57 10.92 10.72 -2.61
N LEU A 58 12.00 11.10 -3.29
CA LEU A 58 11.94 12.04 -4.40
C LEU A 58 11.67 11.28 -5.69
N ILE A 59 10.52 11.53 -6.32
CA ILE A 59 10.19 10.98 -7.63
C ILE A 59 10.81 11.86 -8.71
N ASN A 60 11.87 11.35 -9.34
CA ASN A 60 12.65 11.98 -10.40
C ASN A 60 13.25 10.89 -11.30
N ASP A 61 13.93 11.27 -12.38
CA ASP A 61 14.47 10.32 -13.36
C ASP A 61 15.32 9.21 -12.71
N PRO A 62 16.28 9.50 -11.79
CA PRO A 62 17.01 8.44 -11.09
C PRO A 62 16.14 7.43 -10.34
N THR A 63 15.11 7.91 -9.63
CA THR A 63 14.19 7.04 -8.87
C THR A 63 13.29 6.24 -9.80
N THR A 64 12.81 6.83 -10.90
CA THR A 64 11.97 6.10 -11.87
C THR A 64 12.77 5.08 -12.68
N ASP A 65 14.04 5.36 -12.99
CA ASP A 65 14.93 4.41 -13.66
C ASP A 65 15.24 3.21 -12.75
N ALA A 66 15.53 3.46 -11.47
CA ALA A 66 15.72 2.40 -10.47
C ALA A 66 14.44 1.57 -10.28
N ALA A 67 13.28 2.22 -10.17
CA ALA A 67 11.99 1.55 -10.09
C ALA A 67 11.73 0.65 -11.31
N LEU A 68 12.06 1.10 -12.53
CA LEU A 68 11.94 0.28 -13.73
C LEU A 68 12.85 -0.95 -13.70
N MET A 69 14.09 -0.82 -13.20
CA MET A 69 14.97 -1.97 -13.00
C MET A 69 14.39 -2.96 -11.98
N HIS A 70 13.79 -2.46 -10.89
CA HIS A 70 13.09 -3.31 -9.92
C HIS A 70 11.89 -4.03 -10.52
N PHE A 71 11.11 -3.36 -11.37
CA PHE A 71 9.95 -3.96 -12.05
C PHE A 71 10.32 -5.13 -12.96
N GLN A 72 11.50 -5.08 -13.56
CA GLN A 72 12.01 -6.18 -14.38
C GLN A 72 12.48 -7.39 -13.55
N ALA A 73 12.79 -7.18 -12.26
CA ALA A 73 13.42 -8.17 -11.39
C ALA A 73 12.53 -8.70 -10.27
N GLN A 74 11.51 -7.94 -9.86
CA GLN A 74 10.65 -8.20 -8.71
C GLN A 74 9.20 -8.29 -9.16
N ALA A 75 8.46 -9.28 -8.64
CA ALA A 75 7.04 -9.47 -8.94
C ALA A 75 6.18 -8.59 -8.01
N VAL A 76 6.27 -7.27 -8.18
CA VAL A 76 5.46 -6.27 -7.47
C VAL A 76 4.77 -5.34 -8.46
N ASP A 77 3.68 -4.70 -8.03
CA ASP A 77 2.97 -3.76 -8.89
C ASP A 77 3.72 -2.42 -9.07
N GLY A 78 3.21 -1.57 -9.97
CA GLY A 78 3.88 -0.30 -10.30
C GLY A 78 3.91 0.73 -9.16
N TYR A 79 2.96 0.71 -8.23
CA TYR A 79 2.98 1.62 -7.08
C TYR A 79 3.95 1.13 -6.00
N ASP A 80 4.00 -0.19 -5.80
CA ASP A 80 4.90 -0.84 -4.87
C ASP A 80 6.36 -0.64 -5.20
N LEU A 81 6.72 -0.45 -6.47
CA LEU A 81 8.10 -0.13 -6.86
C LEU A 81 8.66 1.08 -6.12
N PHE A 82 7.84 2.13 -5.96
CA PHE A 82 8.29 3.34 -5.28
C PHE A 82 8.39 3.14 -3.77
N LEU A 83 7.51 2.33 -3.19
CA LEU A 83 7.60 1.95 -1.77
C LEU A 83 8.82 1.05 -1.51
N LEU A 84 9.08 0.12 -2.42
CA LEU A 84 10.26 -0.75 -2.38
C LEU A 84 11.54 0.08 -2.50
N GLU A 85 11.63 0.99 -3.47
CA GLU A 85 12.79 1.89 -3.61
C GLU A 85 13.00 2.76 -2.36
N ALA A 86 11.91 3.30 -1.79
CA ALA A 86 11.98 4.11 -0.57
C ALA A 86 12.52 3.29 0.61
N THR A 87 11.98 2.08 0.83
CA THR A 87 12.39 1.21 1.93
C THR A 87 13.83 0.72 1.76
N MET A 88 14.24 0.36 0.54
CA MET A 88 15.61 -0.04 0.24
C MET A 88 16.61 1.10 0.49
N ARG A 89 16.32 2.32 0.05
CA ARG A 89 17.15 3.51 0.33
C ARG A 89 17.24 3.83 1.81
N ALA A 90 16.16 3.63 2.55
CA ALA A 90 16.12 3.82 4.00
C ALA A 90 16.78 2.67 4.78
N GLY A 91 17.25 1.61 4.11
CA GLY A 91 17.83 0.43 4.76
C GLY A 91 16.81 -0.38 5.57
N VAL A 92 15.51 -0.24 5.28
CA VAL A 92 14.44 -0.94 5.98
C VAL A 92 14.21 -2.30 5.33
N ALA A 93 14.67 -3.35 5.99
CA ALA A 93 14.51 -4.74 5.53
C ALA A 93 13.38 -5.50 6.23
N GLN A 94 12.64 -4.86 7.14
CA GLN A 94 11.53 -5.48 7.88
C GLN A 94 10.24 -4.76 7.49
N VAL A 95 9.39 -5.46 6.75
CA VAL A 95 8.18 -4.90 6.15
C VAL A 95 6.96 -5.56 6.78
N ILE A 96 6.02 -4.75 7.27
CA ILE A 96 4.71 -5.24 7.71
C ILE A 96 3.74 -4.94 6.57
N THR A 97 3.15 -5.98 5.97
CA THR A 97 2.18 -5.84 4.88
C THR A 97 1.32 -7.10 4.76
N ASP A 98 0.06 -6.96 4.40
CA ASP A 98 -0.81 -8.06 3.97
C ASP A 98 -0.74 -8.32 2.46
N ASP A 99 -0.04 -7.46 1.71
CA ASP A 99 0.23 -7.65 0.31
C ASP A 99 1.20 -8.82 0.09
N GLY A 100 0.74 -9.80 -0.68
CA GLY A 100 1.48 -11.03 -0.95
C GLY A 100 2.67 -10.83 -1.88
N ASP A 101 2.67 -9.79 -2.71
CA ASP A 101 3.70 -9.58 -3.72
C ASP A 101 5.08 -9.32 -3.09
N TYR A 102 5.10 -8.64 -1.94
CA TYR A 102 6.32 -8.43 -1.14
C TYR A 102 6.97 -9.74 -0.65
N SER A 103 6.24 -10.86 -0.62
CA SER A 103 6.82 -12.16 -0.28
C SER A 103 7.79 -12.69 -1.35
N ALA A 104 7.70 -12.18 -2.58
CA ALA A 104 8.61 -12.50 -3.67
C ALA A 104 9.88 -11.63 -3.65
N VAL A 105 9.92 -10.55 -2.86
CA VAL A 105 11.03 -9.60 -2.83
C VAL A 105 12.22 -10.17 -2.05
N SER A 106 13.37 -10.27 -2.72
CA SER A 106 14.61 -10.72 -2.09
C SER A 106 15.17 -9.70 -1.11
N GLY A 107 15.70 -10.15 0.03
CA GLY A 107 16.44 -9.30 0.97
C GLY A 107 15.58 -8.59 2.02
N ILE A 108 14.26 -8.79 2.00
CA ILE A 108 13.36 -8.30 3.06
C ILE A 108 12.78 -9.44 3.89
N ARG A 109 12.32 -9.10 5.10
CA ARG A 109 11.54 -9.95 5.99
C ARG A 109 10.14 -9.37 6.08
N VAL A 110 9.17 -10.15 5.61
CA VAL A 110 7.76 -9.79 5.63
C VAL A 110 7.10 -10.29 6.92
N PHE A 111 6.40 -9.40 7.60
CA PHE A 111 5.47 -9.69 8.69
C PHE A 111 4.06 -9.50 8.13
N THR A 112 3.28 -10.57 8.09
CA THR A 112 1.99 -10.56 7.39
C THR A 112 0.94 -11.37 8.12
N SER A 113 -0.31 -10.92 8.03
CA SER A 113 -1.50 -11.68 8.39
C SER A 113 -2.10 -12.42 7.18
N ASN A 114 -1.51 -12.30 5.99
CA ASN A 114 -1.97 -12.97 4.78
C ASN A 114 -1.79 -14.50 4.90
N TYR A 115 -2.91 -15.20 5.08
CA TYR A 115 -2.92 -16.64 5.31
C TYR A 115 -2.24 -17.42 4.18
N ALA A 116 -2.48 -17.04 2.91
CA ALA A 116 -1.90 -17.74 1.77
C ALA A 116 -0.37 -17.65 1.78
N VAL A 117 0.17 -16.47 2.07
CA VAL A 117 1.62 -16.24 2.20
C VAL A 117 2.20 -17.05 3.36
N VAL A 118 1.54 -17.04 4.53
CA VAL A 118 1.98 -17.81 5.70
C VAL A 118 2.01 -19.32 5.42
N THR A 119 0.97 -19.86 4.76
CA THR A 119 0.90 -21.27 4.37
C THR A 119 2.00 -21.63 3.37
N ALA A 120 2.20 -20.80 2.34
CA ALA A 120 3.25 -21.01 1.34
C ALA A 120 4.65 -20.96 1.96
N ALA A 121 4.91 -19.99 2.85
CA ALA A 121 6.18 -19.86 3.56
C ALA A 121 6.45 -21.07 4.45
N ALA A 122 5.42 -21.61 5.12
CA ALA A 122 5.55 -22.83 5.93
C ALA A 122 5.92 -24.04 5.06
N ALA A 123 5.23 -24.23 3.92
CA ALA A 123 5.49 -25.32 2.99
C ALA A 123 6.92 -25.24 2.38
N GLN A 124 7.45 -24.04 2.20
CA GLN A 124 8.81 -23.80 1.70
C GLN A 124 9.89 -23.80 2.80
N GLY A 125 9.54 -24.00 4.08
CA GLY A 125 10.48 -23.92 5.19
C GLY A 125 11.04 -22.52 5.46
N LYS A 126 10.38 -21.48 4.94
CA LYS A 126 10.75 -20.05 5.08
C LYS A 126 10.00 -19.34 6.20
N LEU A 127 8.97 -19.95 6.77
CA LEU A 127 8.20 -19.36 7.87
C LEU A 127 9.04 -19.30 9.16
N LEU A 128 9.26 -18.09 9.66
CA LEU A 128 9.87 -17.85 10.97
C LEU A 128 8.77 -17.78 12.03
N ARG A 129 8.86 -18.62 13.07
CA ARG A 129 7.99 -18.55 14.26
C ARG A 129 8.81 -17.95 15.40
N ARG A 130 8.23 -17.00 16.13
CA ARG A 130 8.78 -16.46 17.37
C ARG A 130 8.15 -17.15 18.56
#